data_AF-A0A358XNW4-F1
#
_entry.id   AF-A0A358XNW4-F1
#
_cell.length_a   1.000
_cell.length_b   1.000
_cell.length_c   1.000
_cell.angle_alpha   90.00
_cell.angle_beta   90.00
_cell.angle_gamma   90.00
#
_symmetry.space_group_name_H-M   'P 1'
#
loop_
_entity.id
_entity.type
_entity.pdbx_description
1 polymer ?
#
loop_
_entity_poly.entity_id
_entity_poly.type
_entity_poly.pdbx_seq_one_letter_code
_entity_poly.pdbx_strand_id
1 'polypeptide(L)'
;MKTPEVILQEIKDQVAFENDWIDWVCFKADCDITDIEIVTDIVAKRFAIEVAKEALNNAADNAKITGDWDNEIHDVVHSVDKESILSETNIPKL
;
A
#
# COMPACT_ATOMS: atom_id res chain seq x y z
N MET A 1 3.69 1.17 -11.21
CA MET A 1 3.63 0.51 -9.91
C MET A 1 4.65 1.15 -8.99
N LYS A 2 4.22 1.64 -7.83
CA LYS A 2 5.17 2.17 -6.85
C LYS A 2 5.71 1.01 -6.02
N THR A 3 7.02 1.03 -5.75
CA THR A 3 7.59 0.04 -4.83
C THR A 3 7.30 0.47 -3.38
N PRO A 4 7.35 -0.46 -2.41
CA PRO A 4 7.21 -0.14 -1.00
C PRO A 4 8.13 1.00 -0.53
N GLU A 5 9.36 1.07 -1.03
CA GLU A 5 10.31 2.12 -0.66
C GLU A 5 9.88 3.49 -1.16
N VAL A 6 9.32 3.57 -2.37
CA VAL A 6 8.77 4.82 -2.92
C VAL A 6 7.55 5.26 -2.10
N ILE A 7 6.63 4.35 -1.79
CA ILE A 7 5.44 4.64 -0.97
C ILE A 7 5.87 5.14 0.42
N LEU A 8 6.84 4.47 1.05
CA LEU A 8 7.34 4.87 2.36
C LEU A 8 8.00 6.25 2.33
N GLN A 9 8.78 6.56 1.29
CA GLN A 9 9.43 7.86 1.17
C GLN A 9 8.40 8.98 0.97
N GLU A 10 7.42 8.80 0.08
CA GLU A 10 6.36 9.79 -0.14
C GLU A 10 5.58 10.09 1.14
N ILE A 11 5.26 9.07 1.94
CA ILE A 11 4.56 9.24 3.21
C ILE A 11 5.43 10.01 4.22
N LYS A 12 6.72 9.72 4.30
CA LYS A 12 7.65 10.46 5.17
C LYS A 12 7.74 11.93 4.76
N ASP A 13 7.85 12.20 3.47
CA ASP A 13 7.94 13.56 2.94
C ASP A 13 6.64 14.34 3.21
N GLN A 14 5.49 13.68 3.04
CA GLN A 14 4.19 14.27 3.34
C GLN A 14 4.03 14.57 4.83
N VAL A 15 4.39 13.64 5.72
CA VAL A 15 4.31 13.86 7.17
C VAL A 15 5.29 14.95 7.61
N ALA A 16 6.49 15.00 7.02
CA ALA A 16 7.43 16.09 7.28
C ALA A 16 6.85 17.45 6.87
N PHE A 17 6.26 17.54 5.67
CA PHE A 17 5.59 18.75 5.21
C PHE A 17 4.41 19.16 6.10
N GLU A 18 3.56 18.21 6.53
CA GLU A 18 2.42 18.47 7.42
C GLU A 18 2.82 19.01 8.80
N ASN A 19 4.07 18.77 9.23
CA ASN A 19 4.61 19.20 10.51
C ASN A 19 5.68 20.31 10.38
N ASP A 20 5.76 20.96 9.22
CA ASP A 20 6.74 22.02 8.92
C ASP A 20 8.21 21.60 9.11
N TRP A 21 8.51 20.31 8.98
CA TRP A 21 9.88 19.79 8.98
C TRP A 21 10.47 19.84 7.57
N ILE A 22 11.76 20.16 7.49
CA ILE A 22 12.50 20.18 6.21
C ILE A 22 12.48 18.79 5.57
N ASP A 23 12.74 17.75 6.37
CA ASP A 23 12.67 16.36 5.96
C ASP A 23 12.51 15.43 7.17
N TRP A 24 12.40 14.13 6.88
CA TRP A 24 12.31 13.07 7.90
C TRP A 24 13.58 12.91 8.76
N VAL A 25 14.73 13.39 8.29
CA VAL A 25 15.98 13.35 9.06
C VAL A 25 15.95 14.44 10.12
N CYS A 26 15.50 15.65 9.79
CA CYS A 26 15.29 16.75 10.72
C CYS A 26 14.30 16.37 11.83
N PHE A 27 13.20 15.71 11.48
CA PHE A 27 12.26 15.13 12.46
C PHE A 27 12.96 14.31 13.55
N LYS A 28 13.85 13.38 13.17
CA LYS A 28 14.54 12.52 14.14
C LYS A 28 15.58 13.25 14.99
N ALA A 29 16.08 14.39 14.52
CA ALA A 29 17.06 15.19 15.22
C ALA A 29 16.41 16.16 16.21
N ASP A 30 15.25 16.71 15.86
CA ASP A 30 14.63 17.82 16.57
C ASP A 30 13.49 17.40 17.53
N CYS A 31 12.89 16.22 17.33
CA CYS A 31 11.82 15.72 18.17
C CYS A 31 12.34 14.88 19.36
N ASP A 32 11.60 14.92 20.48
CA ASP A 32 11.85 14.02 21.59
C ASP A 32 11.40 12.60 21.27
N ILE A 33 11.80 11.63 22.10
CA ILE A 33 11.53 10.21 21.84
C ILE A 33 10.04 9.87 21.82
N THR A 34 9.21 10.61 22.57
CA THR A 34 7.77 10.37 22.67
C THR A 34 7.08 10.82 21.39
N ASP A 35 7.43 12.00 20.90
CA ASP A 35 6.95 12.52 19.62
C ASP A 35 7.43 11.64 18.46
N ILE A 36 8.66 11.14 18.54
CA ILE A 36 9.20 10.21 17.54
C ILE A 36 8.35 8.94 17.43
N GLU A 37 7.97 8.34 18.56
CA GLU A 37 7.14 7.13 18.59
C GLU A 37 5.76 7.38 17.97
N ILE A 38 5.09 8.47 18.36
CA ILE A 38 3.75 8.83 17.86
C ILE A 38 3.79 9.03 16.35
N VAL A 39 4.75 9.81 15.86
CA VAL A 39 4.86 10.14 14.43
C VAL A 39 5.27 8.93 13.60
N THR A 40 6.12 8.06 14.15
CA THR A 40 6.50 6.80 13.49
C THR A 40 5.28 5.86 13.37
N ASP A 41 4.41 5.79 14.38
CA ASP A 41 3.17 5.01 14.32
C ASP A 41 2.18 5.57 13.27
N ILE A 42 2.09 6.90 13.14
CA ILE A 42 1.30 7.54 12.07
C ILE A 42 1.82 7.13 10.69
N VAL A 43 3.14 7.21 10.47
CA VAL A 43 3.75 6.80 9.19
C VAL A 43 3.52 5.31 8.92
N ALA A 44 3.70 4.45 9.93
CA ALA A 44 3.49 3.01 9.79
C ALA A 44 2.04 2.68 9.40
N LYS A 45 1.05 3.33 10.03
CA LYS A 45 -0.37 3.16 9.70
C LYS A 45 -0.69 3.60 8.27
N ARG A 46 -0.20 4.78 7.85
CA ARG A 46 -0.39 5.28 6.48
C ARG A 46 0.26 4.33 5.47
N PHE A 47 1.47 3.85 5.76
CA PHE A 47 2.19 2.93 4.89
C PHE A 47 1.46 1.60 4.71
N ALA A 48 0.97 0.99 5.79
CA ALA A 48 0.21 -0.26 5.72
C ALA A 48 -1.05 -0.11 4.86
N ILE A 49 -1.75 1.02 4.96
CA ILE A 49 -2.94 1.31 4.15
C ILE A 49 -2.58 1.44 2.66
N GLU A 50 -1.56 2.21 2.32
CA GLU A 50 -1.17 2.41 0.91
C GLU A 50 -0.62 1.14 0.26
N VAL A 51 0.18 0.35 0.99
CA VAL A 51 0.64 -0.97 0.51
C VAL A 51 -0.55 -1.92 0.28
N ALA A 52 -1.53 -1.93 1.19
CA ALA A 52 -2.74 -2.74 1.01
C ALA A 52 -3.56 -2.30 -0.20
N LYS A 53 -3.69 -1.00 -0.46
CA LYS A 53 -4.36 -0.47 -1.66
C LYS A 53 -3.63 -0.88 -2.93
N GLU A 54 -2.31 -0.71 -2.99
CA GLU A 54 -1.53 -1.09 -4.18
C GLU A 54 -1.62 -2.61 -4.42
N ALA A 55 -1.54 -3.43 -3.36
CA ALA A 55 -1.71 -4.88 -3.46
C ALA A 55 -3.10 -5.29 -3.96
N LEU A 56 -4.17 -4.63 -3.49
CA LEU A 56 -5.53 -4.86 -3.96
C LEU A 56 -5.72 -4.46 -5.42
N ASN A 57 -5.16 -3.32 -5.84
CA ASN A 57 -5.17 -2.89 -7.24
C ASN A 57 -4.45 -3.91 -8.13
N ASN A 58 -3.28 -4.39 -7.70
CA ASN A 58 -2.55 -5.42 -8.42
C ASN A 58 -3.33 -6.73 -8.52
N ALA A 59 -3.97 -7.17 -7.43
CA ALA A 59 -4.82 -8.34 -7.46
C ALA A 59 -6.01 -8.16 -8.41
N ALA A 60 -6.62 -6.97 -8.46
CA ALA A 60 -7.71 -6.66 -9.39
C ALA A 60 -7.25 -6.66 -10.86
N ASP A 61 -6.09 -6.05 -11.16
CA ASP A 61 -5.52 -6.03 -12.50
C ASP A 61 -5.10 -7.44 -12.97
N ASN A 62 -4.52 -8.24 -12.07
CA ASN A 62 -4.10 -9.62 -12.35
C ASN A 62 -5.26 -10.62 -12.37
N ALA A 63 -6.39 -10.29 -11.74
CA ALA A 63 -7.56 -11.16 -11.73
C ALA A 63 -8.23 -11.33 -13.10
N LYS A 64 -7.77 -10.62 -14.17
CA LYS A 64 -8.23 -10.71 -15.58
C LYS A 64 -9.56 -11.45 -15.68
N ILE A 65 -10.65 -10.77 -15.33
CA ILE A 65 -11.97 -11.40 -15.30
C ILE A 65 -12.36 -11.73 -16.74
N THR A 66 -12.13 -12.96 -17.16
CA THR A 66 -12.55 -13.49 -18.46
C THR A 66 -13.85 -14.28 -18.25
N GLY A 67 -14.98 -13.70 -18.62
CA GLY A 67 -16.29 -14.32 -18.55
C GLY A 67 -17.32 -13.50 -19.32
N ASP A 68 -18.31 -14.17 -19.91
CA ASP A 68 -19.42 -13.55 -20.64
C ASP A 68 -20.44 -13.02 -19.60
N TRP A 69 -20.61 -11.70 -19.55
CA TRP A 69 -21.32 -11.01 -18.46
C TRP A 69 -22.85 -11.06 -18.60
N ASP A 70 -23.36 -11.66 -19.67
CA ASP A 70 -24.81 -11.83 -19.92
C ASP A 70 -25.42 -13.03 -19.19
N ASN A 71 -24.60 -13.90 -18.57
CA ASN A 71 -25.08 -15.03 -17.76
C ASN A 71 -24.72 -14.86 -16.28
N GLU A 72 -25.64 -15.30 -15.42
CA GLU A 72 -25.75 -15.02 -13.99
C GLU A 72 -24.43 -14.99 -13.19
N ILE A 73 -24.40 -14.13 -12.17
CA ILE A 73 -23.34 -13.90 -11.15
C ILE A 73 -22.63 -15.17 -10.64
N HIS A 74 -23.29 -16.33 -10.75
CA HIS A 74 -22.79 -17.63 -10.34
C HIS A 74 -21.62 -18.16 -11.21
N ASP A 75 -21.48 -17.74 -12.48
CA ASP A 75 -20.38 -18.17 -13.36
C ASP A 75 -19.07 -17.38 -13.14
N VAL A 76 -19.17 -16.13 -12.71
CA VAL A 76 -18.01 -15.25 -12.46
C VAL A 76 -17.14 -15.74 -11.31
N VAL A 77 -17.72 -16.39 -10.31
CA VAL A 77 -16.98 -16.91 -9.14
C VAL A 77 -16.10 -18.13 -9.51
N HIS A 78 -16.38 -18.80 -10.64
CA HIS A 78 -15.61 -19.94 -11.13
C HIS A 78 -14.53 -19.58 -12.15
N SER A 79 -14.49 -18.33 -12.66
CA SER A 79 -13.46 -17.86 -13.59
C SER A 79 -12.31 -17.11 -12.92
N VAL A 80 -12.40 -16.85 -11.61
CA VAL A 80 -11.32 -16.22 -10.83
C VAL A 80 -10.28 -17.28 -10.45
N ASP A 81 -9.09 -17.18 -11.04
CA ASP A 81 -7.95 -18.01 -10.67
C ASP A 81 -7.45 -17.65 -9.26
N LYS A 82 -7.75 -18.54 -8.31
CA LYS A 82 -7.36 -18.37 -6.90
C LYS A 82 -5.85 -18.41 -6.70
N GLU A 83 -5.10 -19.11 -7.56
CA GLU A 83 -3.63 -19.15 -7.47
C GLU A 83 -3.03 -17.82 -7.91
N SER A 84 -3.63 -17.15 -8.90
CA SER A 84 -3.23 -15.80 -9.31
C SER A 84 -3.37 -14.80 -8.17
N ILE A 85 -4.49 -14.78 -7.44
CA ILE A 85 -4.73 -13.86 -6.31
C ILE A 85 -3.74 -14.09 -5.16
N LEU A 86 -3.46 -15.36 -4.81
CA LEU A 86 -2.60 -15.73 -3.68
C LEU A 86 -1.11 -15.73 -4.02
N SER A 87 -0.72 -15.44 -5.27
CA SER A 87 0.67 -15.46 -5.70
C SER A 87 1.53 -14.36 -5.05
N GLU A 88 2.79 -14.70 -4.74
CA GLU A 88 3.80 -13.77 -4.21
C GLU A 88 4.07 -12.56 -5.12
N THR A 89 3.61 -12.60 -6.37
CA THR A 89 3.71 -11.49 -7.34
C THR A 89 2.71 -10.37 -7.09
N ASN A 90 1.65 -10.58 -6.31
CA ASN A 90 0.68 -9.54 -5.94
C ASN A 90 1.08 -8.75 -4.70
N ILE A 91 2.01 -9.29 -3.90
CA ILE A 91 2.59 -8.61 -2.76
C ILE A 91 3.82 -7.86 -3.27
N PRO A 92 3.86 -6.51 -3.20
CA PRO A 92 5.05 -5.77 -3.57
C PRO A 92 6.24 -6.30 -2.75
N LYS A 93 7.30 -6.75 -3.43
CA LYS A 93 8.48 -7.27 -2.75
C LYS A 93 9.11 -6.17 -1.89
N LEU A 94 9.38 -6.51 -0.63
CA LEU A 94 10.10 -5.72 0.37
C LEU A 94 11.59 -5.60 0.04
#